data_AF-A0A7K7KX76-F1
#
_entry.id   AF-A0A7K7KX76-F1
#
_cell.length_a   1.000
_cell.length_b   1.000
_cell.length_c   1.000
_cell.angle_alpha   90.00
_cell.angle_beta   90.00
_cell.angle_gamma   90.00
#
_symmetry.space_group_name_H-M   'P 1'
#
loop_
_entity.id
_entity.type
_entity.pdbx_description
1 polymer ?
#
loop_
_entity_poly.entity_id
_entity_poly.type
_entity_poly.pdbx_seq_one_letter_code
_entity_poly.pdbx_strand_id
1 'polypeptide(L)'
;MLVLNCSTKLQKLEKMLRWSFPVSLKVYGAVMNINRGNPFRKEVVVDSWPDFKAVITRPQRQVHIHVISFVSESFVNGESFIWEACTFFFFLIYFLYSLRMDPKFTLAYLDISHSSLLNKTWSRGGNPRCEKYLANLICSFPSACVLDDEGYPLSWSLTDQFATMIHSYTLPEHRRKGFSRLVTTTLAKKLHSCGFPVQG
;
A
#
# COMPACT_ATOMS: atom_id res chain seq x y z
N MET A 1 -27.77 -2.09 5.20
CA MET A 1 -26.36 -1.64 5.14
C MET A 1 -26.22 -0.34 5.92
N LEU A 2 -25.39 -0.36 6.96
CA LEU A 2 -25.18 0.71 7.93
C LEU A 2 -23.80 1.35 7.71
N VAL A 3 -23.73 2.68 7.71
CA VAL A 3 -22.45 3.40 7.61
C VAL A 3 -21.85 3.59 9.00
N LEU A 4 -20.59 3.17 9.19
CA LEU A 4 -19.86 3.32 10.45
C LEU A 4 -19.10 4.65 10.47
N ASN A 5 -19.73 5.69 11.02
CA ASN A 5 -19.12 7.02 11.16
C ASN A 5 -18.46 7.25 12.53
N CYS A 6 -18.65 6.35 13.48
CA CYS A 6 -18.18 6.50 14.85
C CYS A 6 -16.77 5.92 15.01
N SER A 7 -15.82 6.73 15.49
CA SER A 7 -14.41 6.32 15.68
C SER A 7 -14.28 5.07 16.56
N THR A 8 -15.06 4.95 17.64
CA THR A 8 -15.02 3.77 18.52
C THR A 8 -15.50 2.49 17.82
N LYS A 9 -16.52 2.60 16.95
CA LYS A 9 -16.99 1.47 16.14
C LYS A 9 -15.93 1.06 15.11
N LEU A 10 -15.28 2.02 14.46
CA LEU A 10 -14.22 1.74 13.50
C LEU A 10 -12.98 1.10 14.16
N GLN A 11 -12.59 1.55 15.35
CA GLN A 11 -11.50 0.92 16.12
C GLN A 11 -11.86 -0.50 16.56
N LYS A 12 -13.12 -0.74 16.98
CA LYS A 12 -13.59 -2.10 17.30
C LYS A 12 -13.60 -2.99 16.05
N LEU A 13 -14.06 -2.46 14.92
CA LEU A 13 -14.04 -3.16 13.64
C LEU A 13 -12.61 -3.52 13.22
N GLU A 14 -11.65 -2.60 13.32
CA GLU A 14 -10.24 -2.85 13.05
C GLU A 14 -9.73 -4.06 13.87
N LYS A 15 -10.00 -4.08 15.18
CA LYS A 15 -9.63 -5.20 16.06
C LYS A 15 -10.29 -6.52 15.65
N MET A 16 -11.57 -6.49 15.26
CA MET A 16 -12.30 -7.69 14.82
C MET A 16 -11.75 -8.23 13.50
N LEU A 17 -11.49 -7.35 12.53
CA LEU A 17 -10.94 -7.74 11.23
C LEU A 17 -9.57 -8.41 11.36
N ARG A 18 -8.75 -8.02 12.33
CA ARG A 18 -7.42 -8.64 12.56
C ARG A 18 -7.50 -10.14 12.85
N TRP A 19 -8.58 -10.62 13.47
CA TRP A 19 -8.77 -12.05 13.76
C TRP A 19 -9.18 -12.88 12.55
N SER A 20 -9.55 -12.23 11.44
CA SER A 20 -9.98 -12.88 10.19
C SER A 20 -8.91 -12.83 9.09
N PHE A 21 -7.64 -12.63 9.46
CA PHE A 21 -6.54 -12.74 8.51
C PHE A 21 -6.40 -14.18 8.00
N PRO A 22 -6.07 -14.37 6.71
CA PRO A 22 -5.68 -13.35 5.72
C PRO A 22 -6.84 -12.73 4.92
N VAL A 23 -8.08 -13.21 5.06
CA VAL A 23 -9.22 -12.82 4.19
C VAL A 23 -9.56 -11.33 4.30
N SER A 24 -9.44 -10.75 5.49
CA SER A 24 -9.77 -9.35 5.76
C SER A 24 -8.64 -8.35 5.47
N LEU A 25 -7.48 -8.77 4.96
CA LEU A 25 -6.25 -7.95 4.90
C LEU A 25 -6.43 -6.61 4.18
N LYS A 26 -7.05 -6.62 2.99
CA LYS A 26 -7.33 -5.42 2.19
C LYS A 26 -8.28 -4.47 2.89
N VAL A 27 -9.38 -5.01 3.44
CA VAL A 27 -10.39 -4.22 4.15
C VAL A 27 -9.82 -3.66 5.45
N TYR A 28 -9.00 -4.44 6.16
CA TYR A 28 -8.30 -4.00 7.36
C TYR A 28 -7.37 -2.83 7.07
N GLY A 29 -6.51 -2.92 6.05
CA GLY A 29 -5.65 -1.80 5.65
C GLY A 29 -6.43 -0.55 5.25
N ALA A 30 -7.58 -0.72 4.58
CA ALA A 30 -8.51 0.38 4.29
C ALA A 30 -9.04 1.05 5.56
N VAL A 31 -9.56 0.27 6.51
CA VAL A 31 -10.10 0.74 7.78
C VAL A 31 -9.02 1.45 8.59
N MET A 32 -7.80 0.93 8.62
CA MET A 32 -6.67 1.59 9.27
C MET A 32 -6.36 2.97 8.65
N ASN A 33 -6.30 3.07 7.32
CA ASN A 33 -6.08 4.35 6.64
C ASN A 33 -7.24 5.34 6.86
N ILE A 34 -8.48 4.85 6.95
CA ILE A 34 -9.65 5.66 7.30
C ILE A 34 -9.53 6.17 8.75
N ASN A 35 -9.17 5.31 9.69
CA ASN A 35 -8.95 5.68 11.09
C ASN A 35 -7.82 6.69 11.29
N ARG A 36 -6.88 6.76 10.34
CA ARG A 36 -5.66 7.58 10.40
C ARG A 36 -5.73 8.84 9.52
N GLY A 37 -6.93 9.35 9.24
CA GLY A 37 -7.13 10.63 8.56
C GLY A 37 -7.92 10.54 7.25
N ASN A 38 -8.17 9.33 6.74
CA ASN A 38 -9.05 9.09 5.59
C ASN A 38 -8.77 9.98 4.36
N PRO A 39 -7.53 9.96 3.81
CA PRO A 39 -7.14 10.86 2.71
C PRO A 39 -8.00 10.71 1.46
N PHE A 40 -8.58 9.53 1.23
CA PHE A 40 -9.42 9.22 0.07
C PHE A 40 -10.94 9.35 0.33
N ARG A 41 -11.32 9.93 1.48
CA ARG A 41 -12.73 10.20 1.84
C ARG A 41 -13.66 9.01 1.62
N LYS A 42 -13.23 7.87 2.15
CA LYS A 42 -14.01 6.63 2.14
C LYS A 42 -14.91 6.52 3.35
N GLU A 43 -15.99 5.79 3.19
CA GLU A 43 -16.86 5.34 4.26
C GLU A 43 -16.82 3.82 4.37
N VAL A 44 -16.98 3.33 5.60
CA VAL A 44 -17.09 1.90 5.89
C VAL A 44 -18.55 1.55 6.09
N VAL A 45 -19.01 0.56 5.34
CA VAL A 45 -20.40 0.10 5.36
C VAL A 45 -20.42 -1.36 5.77
N VAL A 46 -21.29 -1.68 6.73
CA VAL A 46 -21.53 -3.05 7.21
C VAL A 46 -22.97 -3.46 6.99
N ASP A 47 -23.28 -4.75 6.95
CA ASP A 47 -24.65 -5.25 6.86
C ASP A 47 -25.42 -5.08 8.18
N SER A 48 -24.79 -5.46 9.30
CA SER A 48 -25.31 -5.37 10.68
C SER A 48 -24.23 -4.89 11.65
N TRP A 49 -24.59 -4.56 12.90
CA TRP A 49 -23.62 -4.22 13.95
C TRP A 49 -24.18 -4.59 15.33
N PRO A 50 -23.40 -5.20 16.24
CA PRO A 50 -21.96 -5.52 16.14
C PRO A 50 -21.64 -6.80 15.34
N ASP A 51 -22.63 -7.67 15.10
CA ASP A 51 -22.43 -8.97 14.44
C ASP A 51 -22.60 -8.84 12.92
N PHE A 52 -21.61 -8.26 12.25
CA PHE A 52 -21.58 -8.09 10.79
C PHE A 52 -21.11 -9.36 10.09
N LYS A 53 -21.60 -9.61 8.86
CA LYS A 53 -21.07 -10.65 7.95
C LYS A 53 -20.33 -10.05 6.76
N ALA A 54 -20.65 -8.81 6.40
CA ALA A 54 -20.04 -8.13 5.26
C ALA A 54 -19.52 -6.74 5.66
N VAL A 55 -18.32 -6.41 5.18
CA VAL A 55 -17.70 -5.09 5.37
C VAL A 55 -17.23 -4.59 4.01
N ILE A 56 -17.64 -3.37 3.66
CA ILE A 56 -17.33 -2.74 2.38
C ILE A 56 -16.75 -1.36 2.67
N THR A 57 -15.61 -1.04 2.05
CA THR A 57 -15.11 0.34 2.00
C THR A 57 -15.43 0.94 0.63
N ARG A 58 -16.13 2.07 0.61
CA ARG A 58 -16.49 2.76 -0.64
C ARG A 58 -16.25 4.27 -0.52
N PRO A 59 -16.14 5.03 -1.62
CA PRO A 59 -16.13 6.49 -1.57
C PRO A 59 -17.41 7.02 -0.91
N GLN A 60 -17.28 8.08 -0.11
CA GLN A 60 -18.42 8.72 0.54
C GLN A 60 -19.40 9.28 -0.51
N ARG A 61 -20.70 9.01 -0.35
CA ARG A 61 -21.76 9.53 -1.24
C ARG A 61 -22.05 11.01 -0.94
N GLN A 62 -21.10 11.89 -1.22
CA GLN A 62 -21.34 13.31 -1.55
C GLN A 62 -20.01 13.97 -1.99
N VAL A 63 -20.14 14.86 -2.99
CA VAL A 63 -19.11 15.57 -3.77
C VAL A 63 -18.50 14.78 -4.93
N HIS A 64 -19.00 15.17 -6.11
CA HIS A 64 -18.55 14.86 -7.46
C HIS A 64 -17.02 14.93 -7.59
N ILE A 65 -16.34 13.78 -7.62
CA ILE A 65 -15.02 13.64 -8.22
C ILE A 65 -15.06 12.35 -9.03
N HIS A 66 -14.88 12.47 -10.35
CA HIS A 66 -14.66 11.34 -11.24
C HIS A 66 -13.37 10.61 -10.83
N VAL A 67 -13.45 9.69 -9.89
CA VAL A 67 -12.47 8.63 -9.68
C VAL A 67 -13.11 7.37 -10.26
N ILE A 68 -12.45 6.78 -11.26
CA ILE A 68 -12.86 5.52 -11.87
C ILE A 68 -13.18 4.53 -10.76
N SER A 69 -14.43 4.10 -10.73
CA SER A 69 -14.88 2.93 -9.99
C SER A 69 -14.05 1.74 -10.46
N PHE A 70 -13.08 1.31 -9.65
CA PHE A 70 -12.62 -0.07 -9.73
C PHE A 70 -13.61 -0.89 -8.90
N VAL A 71 -14.24 -1.84 -9.57
CA VAL A 71 -15.23 -2.76 -9.03
C VAL A 71 -14.67 -3.44 -7.78
N SER A 72 -15.46 -3.43 -6.71
CA SER A 72 -15.27 -4.32 -5.57
C SER A 72 -15.52 -5.74 -6.06
N GLU A 73 -14.47 -6.50 -6.34
CA GLU A 73 -14.58 -7.96 -6.46
C GLU A 73 -14.77 -8.56 -5.07
N SER A 74 -15.95 -9.14 -4.88
CA SER A 74 -16.24 -10.11 -3.83
C SER A 74 -15.30 -11.30 -3.94
N PHE A 75 -14.48 -11.54 -2.89
CA PHE A 75 -13.68 -12.74 -2.77
C PHE A 75 -14.52 -13.88 -2.19
N VAL A 76 -14.61 -14.98 -2.93
CA VAL A 76 -15.09 -16.30 -2.50
C VAL A 76 -13.87 -17.23 -2.39
N ASN A 77 -13.92 -18.12 -1.40
CA ASN A 77 -12.90 -19.05 -0.87
C ASN A 77 -11.94 -19.75 -1.85
N GLY A 78 -10.72 -20.02 -1.35
CA GLY A 78 -9.80 -21.05 -1.85
C GLY A 78 -8.52 -21.13 -1.01
N GLU A 79 -8.30 -22.25 -0.34
CA GLU A 79 -7.22 -22.51 0.62
C GLU A 79 -5.81 -22.70 -0.01
N SER A 80 -4.82 -22.74 0.90
CA SER A 80 -3.48 -23.34 0.80
C SER A 80 -2.37 -22.50 0.17
N PHE A 81 -1.59 -21.77 0.98
CA PHE A 81 -0.16 -21.44 0.70
C PHE A 81 0.61 -20.81 1.89
N ILE A 82 0.51 -21.36 3.11
CA ILE A 82 1.16 -20.75 4.31
C ILE A 82 2.56 -21.35 4.62
N TRP A 83 2.92 -22.51 4.07
CA TRP A 83 4.20 -23.16 4.42
C TRP A 83 5.43 -22.68 3.63
N GLU A 84 5.27 -22.09 2.44
CA GLU A 84 6.41 -21.57 1.65
C GLU A 84 6.90 -20.18 2.11
N ALA A 85 6.10 -19.45 2.89
CA ALA A 85 6.47 -18.11 3.38
C ALA A 85 7.60 -18.14 4.42
N CYS A 86 7.71 -19.22 5.21
CA CYS A 86 8.67 -19.34 6.31
C CYS A 86 10.11 -19.61 5.83
N THR A 87 10.30 -20.37 4.75
CA THR A 87 11.63 -20.65 4.18
C THR A 87 12.18 -19.45 3.40
N PHE A 88 11.30 -18.68 2.74
CA PHE A 88 11.64 -17.38 2.15
C PHE A 88 12.19 -16.39 3.18
N PHE A 89 11.62 -16.37 4.39
CA PHE A 89 12.03 -15.44 5.45
C PHE A 89 13.47 -15.67 5.94
N PHE A 90 13.91 -16.94 6.02
CA PHE A 90 15.29 -17.29 6.39
C PHE A 90 16.31 -16.92 5.29
N PHE A 91 15.98 -17.14 4.02
CA PHE A 91 16.82 -16.71 2.89
C PHE A 91 16.85 -15.18 2.76
N LEU A 92 15.77 -14.50 3.18
CA LEU A 92 15.66 -13.06 3.21
C LEU A 92 16.63 -12.46 4.25
N ILE A 93 16.74 -13.03 5.44
CA ILE A 93 17.64 -12.55 6.50
C ILE A 93 19.12 -12.74 6.13
N TYR A 94 19.51 -13.91 5.60
CA TYR A 94 20.90 -14.21 5.26
C TYR A 94 21.46 -13.29 4.16
N PHE A 95 20.65 -13.02 3.13
CA PHE A 95 21.08 -12.17 2.01
C PHE A 95 20.95 -10.66 2.31
N LEU A 96 20.13 -10.27 3.31
CA LEU A 96 20.11 -8.88 3.82
C LEU A 96 21.43 -8.48 4.48
N TYR A 97 22.18 -9.44 5.02
CA TYR A 97 23.50 -9.20 5.62
C TYR A 97 24.59 -8.87 4.58
N SER A 98 24.34 -9.12 3.29
CA SER A 98 25.32 -8.99 2.20
C SER A 98 25.18 -7.70 1.37
N LEU A 99 24.07 -6.97 1.50
CA LEU A 99 23.84 -5.74 0.74
C LEU A 99 24.65 -4.57 1.33
N ARG A 100 25.92 -4.47 0.95
CA ARG A 100 26.73 -3.27 1.15
C ARG A 100 26.30 -2.23 0.13
N MET A 101 25.57 -1.21 0.58
CA MET A 101 25.20 -0.09 -0.26
C MET A 101 26.45 0.71 -0.63
N ASP A 102 26.61 1.01 -1.91
CA ASP A 102 27.55 2.03 -2.35
C ASP A 102 27.12 3.37 -1.71
N PRO A 103 28.02 4.11 -1.05
CA PRO A 103 27.70 5.39 -0.42
C PRO A 103 27.09 6.44 -1.36
N LYS A 104 27.14 6.22 -2.68
CA LYS A 104 26.50 7.08 -3.69
C LYS A 104 24.97 7.00 -3.71
N PHE A 105 24.36 5.96 -3.17
CA PHE A 105 22.91 5.79 -3.22
C PHE A 105 22.25 6.07 -1.88
N THR A 106 21.20 6.89 -1.91
CA THR A 106 20.47 7.29 -0.70
C THR A 106 19.09 6.64 -0.66
N LEU A 107 18.71 6.10 0.50
CA LEU A 107 17.37 5.58 0.75
C LEU A 107 16.49 6.71 1.30
N ALA A 108 15.39 7.02 0.61
CA ALA A 108 14.53 8.16 0.92
C ALA A 108 13.04 7.84 0.70
N TYR A 109 12.19 8.85 0.84
CA TYR A 109 10.76 8.82 0.47
C TYR A 109 10.56 9.47 -0.90
N LEU A 110 9.50 9.07 -1.60
CA LEU A 110 9.11 9.78 -2.82
C LEU A 110 8.58 11.17 -2.48
N ASP A 111 9.03 12.17 -3.23
CA ASP A 111 8.44 13.49 -3.27
C ASP A 111 7.37 13.60 -4.38
N ILE A 112 6.45 14.55 -4.23
CA ILE A 112 5.38 14.81 -5.21
C ILE A 112 5.96 15.15 -6.58
N SER A 113 7.11 15.84 -6.65
CA SER A 113 7.80 16.15 -7.92
C SER A 113 8.15 14.92 -8.75
N HIS A 114 8.29 13.74 -8.12
CA HIS A 114 8.54 12.47 -8.80
C HIS A 114 7.28 11.88 -9.48
N SER A 115 6.09 12.44 -9.29
CA SER A 115 4.84 11.91 -9.87
C SER A 115 4.89 11.78 -11.39
N SER A 116 5.54 12.73 -12.06
CA SER A 116 5.69 12.74 -13.51
C SER A 116 6.52 11.55 -14.01
N LEU A 117 7.56 11.15 -13.28
CA LEU A 117 8.38 9.98 -13.60
C LEU A 117 7.58 8.68 -13.42
N LEU A 118 6.88 8.55 -12.29
CA LEU A 118 6.02 7.39 -12.03
C LEU A 118 4.92 7.27 -13.09
N ASN A 119 4.36 8.40 -13.52
CA ASN A 119 3.35 8.44 -14.56
C ASN A 119 3.90 8.00 -15.91
N LYS A 120 5.13 8.39 -16.27
CA LYS A 120 5.77 7.99 -17.54
C LYS A 120 6.14 6.51 -17.58
N THR A 121 6.58 5.96 -16.45
CA THR A 121 7.08 4.57 -16.35
C THR A 121 5.97 3.54 -16.16
N TRP A 122 4.79 3.97 -15.72
CA TRP A 122 3.64 3.09 -15.55
C TRP A 122 2.95 2.80 -16.89
N SER A 123 2.68 1.52 -17.18
CA SER A 123 2.04 1.08 -18.44
C SER A 123 0.66 1.68 -18.71
N ARG A 124 -0.07 2.09 -17.66
CA ARG A 124 -1.37 2.79 -17.76
C ARG A 124 -1.27 4.30 -17.54
N GLY A 125 -0.05 4.80 -17.33
CA GLY A 125 0.22 6.20 -17.07
C GLY A 125 0.25 7.03 -18.36
N GLY A 126 1.13 8.03 -18.39
CA GLY A 126 1.29 8.95 -19.52
C GLY A 126 0.14 9.95 -19.69
N ASN A 127 -0.71 10.11 -18.68
CA ASN A 127 -1.83 11.06 -18.73
C ASN A 127 -1.97 11.88 -17.42
N PRO A 128 -2.56 13.10 -17.47
CA PRO A 128 -2.64 13.98 -16.29
C PRO A 128 -3.47 13.40 -15.14
N ARG A 129 -4.44 12.53 -15.45
CA ARG A 129 -5.30 11.90 -14.44
C ARG A 129 -4.51 10.90 -13.60
N CYS A 130 -3.70 10.05 -14.23
CA CYS A 130 -2.83 9.11 -13.56
C CYS A 130 -1.75 9.84 -12.75
N GLU A 131 -1.19 10.93 -13.27
CA GLU A 131 -0.24 11.76 -12.52
C GLU A 131 -0.85 12.34 -11.25
N LYS A 132 -2.04 12.93 -11.35
CA LYS A 132 -2.76 13.45 -10.18
C LYS A 132 -3.08 12.35 -9.16
N TYR A 133 -3.44 11.16 -9.64
CA TYR A 133 -3.65 10.00 -8.77
C TYR A 133 -2.36 9.60 -8.03
N LEU A 134 -1.24 9.51 -8.75
CA LEU A 134 0.08 9.18 -8.17
C LEU A 134 0.53 10.25 -7.17
N ALA A 135 0.39 11.53 -7.50
CA ALA A 135 0.69 12.63 -6.59
C ALA A 135 -0.12 12.54 -5.28
N ASN A 136 -1.41 12.21 -5.37
CA ASN A 136 -2.25 11.99 -4.20
C ASN A 136 -1.79 10.81 -3.36
N LEU A 137 -1.37 9.69 -3.98
CA LEU A 137 -0.83 8.54 -3.27
C LEU A 137 0.47 8.89 -2.55
N ILE A 138 1.43 9.53 -3.24
CA ILE A 138 2.74 9.93 -2.68
C ILE A 138 2.55 10.84 -1.47
N CYS A 139 1.64 11.81 -1.56
CA CYS A 139 1.36 12.75 -0.48
C CYS A 139 0.64 12.09 0.72
N SER A 140 -0.18 11.07 0.47
CA SER A 140 -1.08 10.51 1.48
C SER A 140 -0.55 9.28 2.19
N PHE A 141 0.34 8.51 1.55
CA PHE A 141 0.69 7.17 2.00
C PHE A 141 2.21 6.94 2.05
N PRO A 142 2.69 6.04 2.93
CA PRO A 142 4.08 5.66 2.99
C PRO A 142 4.63 5.21 1.63
N SER A 143 5.85 5.65 1.34
CA SER A 143 6.64 5.25 0.18
C SER A 143 8.09 4.96 0.59
N ALA A 144 8.86 4.39 -0.34
CA ALA A 144 10.30 4.31 -0.22
C ALA A 144 10.91 4.39 -1.64
N CYS A 145 12.08 4.98 -1.74
CA CYS A 145 12.86 5.01 -2.97
C CYS A 145 14.36 4.96 -2.71
N VAL A 146 15.10 4.53 -3.72
CA VAL A 146 16.55 4.70 -3.82
C VAL A 146 16.80 5.84 -4.78
N LEU A 147 17.55 6.83 -4.32
CA LEU A 147 18.01 7.98 -5.08
C LEU A 147 19.49 7.80 -5.44
N ASP A 148 19.91 8.37 -6.57
CA ASP A 148 21.32 8.63 -6.85
C ASP A 148 21.84 9.88 -6.10
N ASP A 149 23.06 10.26 -6.40
CA ASP A 149 23.77 11.42 -5.86
C ASP A 149 23.17 12.77 -6.30
N GLU A 150 22.44 12.79 -7.42
CA GLU A 150 21.69 13.96 -7.90
C GLU A 150 20.27 14.05 -7.31
N GLY A 151 19.87 13.06 -6.51
CA GLY A 151 18.53 12.97 -5.92
C GLY A 151 17.48 12.39 -6.86
N TYR A 152 17.88 11.78 -7.97
CA TYR A 152 16.97 11.20 -8.94
C TYR A 152 16.58 9.76 -8.56
N PRO A 153 15.28 9.42 -8.52
CA PRO A 153 14.82 8.10 -8.08
C PRO A 153 15.09 6.99 -9.10
N LEU A 154 15.84 5.98 -8.66
CA LEU A 154 16.26 4.82 -9.46
C LEU A 154 15.32 3.62 -9.30
N SER A 155 14.79 3.46 -8.09
CA SER A 155 13.84 2.42 -7.72
C SER A 155 12.93 2.90 -6.62
N TRP A 156 11.65 2.52 -6.66
CA TRP A 156 10.66 2.98 -5.69
C TRP A 156 9.52 1.99 -5.52
N SER A 157 8.76 2.19 -4.44
CA SER A 157 7.50 1.54 -4.13
C SER A 157 6.70 2.46 -3.20
N LEU A 158 5.39 2.39 -3.27
CA LEU A 158 4.51 3.15 -2.39
C LEU A 158 3.29 2.33 -2.03
N THR A 159 2.54 2.79 -1.04
CA THR A 159 1.29 2.11 -0.65
C THR A 159 0.06 2.81 -1.16
N ASP A 160 -1.02 2.04 -1.23
CA ASP A 160 -2.33 2.51 -1.64
C ASP A 160 -3.29 2.68 -0.46
N GLN A 161 -4.51 3.05 -0.78
CA GLN A 161 -5.61 3.20 0.18
C GLN A 161 -5.94 1.93 0.98
N PHE A 162 -5.50 0.75 0.54
CA PHE A 162 -5.64 -0.53 1.24
C PHE A 162 -4.37 -0.89 2.02
N ALA A 163 -3.39 0.00 2.12
CA ALA A 163 -2.05 -0.28 2.64
C ALA A 163 -1.34 -1.41 1.87
N THR A 164 -1.64 -1.56 0.59
CA THR A 164 -0.97 -2.51 -0.30
C THR A 164 0.19 -1.83 -0.99
N MET A 165 1.36 -2.46 -1.01
CA MET A 165 2.52 -2.00 -1.78
C MET A 165 2.20 -2.11 -3.27
N ILE A 166 2.26 -0.99 -3.98
CA ILE A 166 1.93 -0.85 -5.40
C ILE A 166 2.98 0.01 -6.10
N HIS A 167 2.90 0.04 -7.44
CA HIS A 167 3.79 0.83 -8.30
C HIS A 167 5.29 0.61 -8.02
N SER A 168 5.65 -0.60 -7.58
CA SER A 168 7.04 -0.99 -7.41
C SER A 168 7.73 -1.03 -8.77
N TYR A 169 8.81 -0.26 -8.91
CA TYR A 169 9.55 -0.19 -10.17
C TYR A 169 11.04 0.04 -9.91
N THR A 170 11.85 -0.44 -10.85
CA THR A 170 13.29 -0.15 -10.94
C THR A 170 13.60 0.15 -12.39
N LEU A 171 14.25 1.29 -12.63
CA LEU A 171 14.71 1.70 -13.96
C LEU A 171 15.52 0.58 -14.61
N PRO A 172 15.33 0.31 -15.92
CA PRO A 172 15.99 -0.81 -16.61
C PRO A 172 17.50 -0.91 -16.37
N GLU A 173 18.20 0.22 -16.37
CA GLU A 173 19.65 0.38 -16.21
C GLU A 173 20.13 0.03 -14.79
N HIS A 174 19.20 -0.01 -13.84
CA HIS A 174 19.44 -0.25 -12.41
C HIS A 174 18.86 -1.58 -11.91
N ARG A 175 18.32 -2.41 -12.81
CA ARG A 175 17.81 -3.74 -12.46
C ARG A 175 18.94 -4.70 -12.08
N ARG A 176 18.58 -5.76 -11.35
CA ARG A 176 19.50 -6.82 -10.87
C ARG A 176 20.60 -6.32 -9.91
N LYS A 177 20.53 -5.08 -9.42
CA LYS A 177 21.44 -4.50 -8.41
C LYS A 177 20.90 -4.57 -6.97
N GLY A 178 19.74 -5.21 -6.76
CA GLY A 178 19.14 -5.38 -5.42
C GLY A 178 18.27 -4.22 -4.92
N PHE A 179 18.17 -3.10 -5.66
CA PHE A 179 17.40 -1.92 -5.22
C PHE A 179 15.92 -2.20 -4.94
N SER A 180 15.25 -2.97 -5.80
CA SER A 180 13.85 -3.35 -5.57
C SER A 180 13.66 -4.02 -4.21
N ARG A 181 14.56 -4.94 -3.84
CA ARG A 181 14.51 -5.62 -2.54
C ARG A 181 14.74 -4.66 -1.38
N LEU A 182 15.68 -3.72 -1.53
CA LEU A 182 15.96 -2.72 -0.50
C LEU A 182 14.74 -1.82 -0.25
N VAL A 183 14.14 -1.30 -1.32
CA VAL A 183 12.93 -0.48 -1.27
C VAL A 183 11.79 -1.24 -0.60
N THR A 184 11.49 -2.45 -1.07
CA THR A 184 10.40 -3.28 -0.51
C THR A 184 10.64 -3.60 0.97
N THR A 185 11.87 -3.95 1.36
CA THR A 185 12.19 -4.25 2.76
C THR A 185 12.05 -3.02 3.65
N THR A 186 12.49 -1.85 3.15
CA THR A 186 12.38 -0.57 3.87
C THR A 186 10.92 -0.21 4.10
N LEU A 187 10.12 -0.28 3.03
CA LEU A 187 8.70 0.02 3.10
C LEU A 187 7.96 -0.99 3.99
N ALA A 188 8.28 -2.28 3.89
CA ALA A 188 7.72 -3.31 4.76
C ALA A 188 8.03 -3.06 6.25
N LYS A 189 9.29 -2.69 6.58
CA LYS A 189 9.68 -2.31 7.95
C LYS A 189 8.91 -1.09 8.44
N LYS A 190 8.71 -0.09 7.59
CA LYS A 190 7.93 1.11 7.90
C LYS A 190 6.45 0.78 8.15
N LEU A 191 5.85 -0.05 7.30
CA LEU A 191 4.46 -0.49 7.47
C LEU A 191 4.28 -1.27 8.77
N HIS A 192 5.21 -2.20 9.04
CA HIS A 192 5.20 -2.98 10.26
C HIS A 192 5.33 -2.12 11.52
N SER A 193 6.24 -1.13 11.53
CA SER A 193 6.37 -0.22 12.68
C SER A 193 5.16 0.69 12.88
N CYS A 194 4.40 0.96 11.80
CA CYS A 194 3.10 1.62 11.86
C CYS A 194 1.94 0.67 12.18
N GLY A 195 2.18 -0.63 12.41
CA GLY A 195 1.14 -1.62 12.73
C GLY A 195 0.28 -2.08 11.55
N PHE A 196 0.66 -1.72 10.32
CA PHE A 196 0.02 -2.24 9.11
C PHE A 196 0.52 -3.67 8.80
N PRO A 197 -0.33 -4.51 8.18
CA PRO A 197 0.15 -5.74 7.60
C PRO A 197 0.99 -5.41 6.36
N VAL A 198 1.97 -6.27 6.05
CA VAL A 198 2.76 -6.14 4.83
C VAL A 198 2.09 -6.96 3.74
N GLN A 199 1.61 -6.30 2.69
CA GLN A 199 0.96 -6.92 1.54
C GLN A 199 1.35 -6.15 0.26
N GLY A 200 1.46 -6.84 -0.88
CA GLY A 200 1.93 -6.27 -2.15
C GLY A 200 1.97 -7.32 -3.24
#